data_AF-A0A2T6FFC6-F1
#
_entry.id   AF-A0A2T6FFC6-F1
#
_cell.length_a   1.000
_cell.length_b   1.000
_cell.length_c   1.000
_cell.angle_alpha   90.00
_cell.angle_beta   90.00
_cell.angle_gamma   90.00
#
_symmetry.space_group_name_H-M   'P 1'
#
loop_
_entity.id
_entity.type
_entity.pdbx_description
1 polymer ?
#
loop_
_entity_poly.entity_id
_entity_poly.type
_entity_poly.pdbx_seq_one_letter_code
_entity_poly.pdbx_strand_id
1 'polypeptide(L)'
;MTCIKNYCLGSFLFWLSAIAAADVVPVYQIDQASGTYLQTTLTHDIYRYAADSHLNDLVVTDQQGNKLPHRINNAIPVNERTHQALLHFFPVAVGAPPETLLALSSASIKLDDNEISVSVEKTINEQLIDKNAPIDFYVVDLSDTRTRADKLIVDWQVSETNQYLEVEVSGTNDLTNWSAITRATLAQLQKYGQKLARNKINLNLAEMQYAYVRLKFLRGGEQLQLTSITLENTDKVASAPALDSWSVSGELAEEQESALRSGDHSPVVNVAAWEFTRDDITPVSQFGIQLGTLMYGDSIQVFSRSLEKKAWQLVHRGIWFNAQVGNEWQQSDAITINQNTDTQWRIELNELVRTKAEPVLVFHHQPETLQFIANNAAPFKISIETDPAQHKQNTSAQIFSQLINGKEIQWTQVNFSELKPGLGSFARHGLQISWKTILFWGFLIIAVGVLIGVAVRLIGQLKNSPTTDP
;
A
#
# COMPACT_ATOMS: atom_id res chain seq x y z
N MET A 1 -29.56 -15.87 -81.12
CA MET A 1 -30.57 -16.22 -80.10
C MET A 1 -30.08 -17.50 -79.44
N THR A 2 -29.83 -17.67 -78.14
CA THR A 2 -29.95 -16.85 -76.92
C THR A 2 -29.22 -17.69 -75.85
N CYS A 3 -28.09 -17.21 -75.32
CA CYS A 3 -27.81 -16.91 -73.89
C CYS A 3 -28.08 -18.01 -72.84
N ILE A 4 -27.07 -18.27 -71.97
CA ILE A 4 -27.09 -18.54 -70.49
C ILE A 4 -25.69 -19.12 -70.16
N LYS A 5 -24.72 -18.39 -69.58
CA LYS A 5 -24.52 -17.77 -68.25
C LYS A 5 -23.51 -18.57 -67.42
N ASN A 6 -22.34 -17.95 -67.23
CA ASN A 6 -21.25 -18.32 -66.33
C ASN A 6 -21.72 -18.46 -64.88
N TYR A 7 -21.13 -19.41 -64.14
CA TYR A 7 -21.02 -19.33 -62.69
C TYR A 7 -19.55 -19.41 -62.27
N CYS A 8 -19.09 -18.32 -61.66
CA CYS A 8 -17.81 -18.17 -61.00
C CYS A 8 -17.72 -19.11 -59.79
N LEU A 9 -16.67 -19.92 -59.73
CA LEU A 9 -16.20 -20.52 -58.48
C LEU A 9 -15.37 -19.44 -57.75
N GLY A 10 -15.98 -18.77 -56.78
CA GLY A 10 -15.30 -17.85 -55.87
C GLY A 10 -14.68 -18.64 -54.72
N SER A 11 -13.35 -18.70 -54.67
CA SER A 11 -12.58 -19.12 -53.51
C SER A 11 -12.87 -18.19 -52.33
N PHE A 12 -13.37 -18.75 -51.22
CA PHE A 12 -13.41 -18.05 -49.92
C PHE A 12 -12.34 -18.66 -49.02
N LEU A 13 -11.12 -18.12 -49.09
CA LEU A 13 -10.07 -18.33 -48.11
C LEU A 13 -10.39 -17.45 -46.89
N PHE A 14 -10.95 -18.06 -45.84
CA PHE A 14 -11.04 -17.42 -44.52
C PHE A 14 -9.63 -17.33 -43.94
N TRP A 15 -9.01 -16.15 -44.01
CA TRP A 15 -7.89 -15.79 -43.16
C TRP A 15 -8.42 -15.60 -41.73
N LEU A 16 -8.23 -16.60 -40.86
CA LEU A 16 -8.24 -16.35 -39.43
C LEU A 16 -6.89 -15.70 -39.08
N SER A 17 -6.90 -14.39 -38.85
CA SER A 17 -5.80 -13.72 -38.18
C SER A 17 -5.69 -14.29 -36.76
N ALA A 18 -4.68 -15.12 -36.53
CA ALA A 18 -4.25 -15.48 -35.18
C ALA A 18 -3.74 -14.19 -34.52
N ILE A 19 -4.50 -13.68 -33.54
CA ILE A 19 -4.01 -12.66 -32.63
C ILE A 19 -2.92 -13.35 -31.81
N ALA A 20 -1.66 -13.10 -32.14
CA ALA A 20 -0.55 -13.48 -31.29
C ALA A 20 -0.68 -12.63 -30.01
N ALA A 21 -1.15 -13.25 -28.92
CA ALA A 21 -1.07 -12.65 -27.60
C ALA A 21 0.43 -12.40 -27.31
N ALA A 22 0.78 -11.18 -26.91
CA ALA A 22 2.14 -10.91 -26.46
C ALA A 22 2.38 -11.69 -25.16
N ASP A 23 3.49 -12.42 -25.08
CA ASP A 23 3.83 -13.23 -23.89
C ASP A 23 3.84 -12.37 -22.61
N VAL A 24 4.30 -11.11 -22.71
CA VAL A 24 4.32 -10.14 -21.61
C VAL A 24 3.43 -8.94 -21.96
N VAL A 25 2.39 -8.70 -21.16
CA VAL A 25 1.43 -7.61 -21.37
C VAL A 25 1.59 -6.54 -20.28
N PRO A 26 1.96 -5.29 -20.63
CA PRO A 26 2.13 -4.21 -19.66
C PRO A 26 0.78 -3.68 -19.16
N VAL A 27 0.67 -3.56 -17.83
CA VAL A 27 -0.54 -3.11 -17.12
C VAL A 27 -0.36 -1.72 -16.49
N TYR A 28 0.86 -1.42 -16.03
CA TYR A 28 1.22 -0.11 -15.49
C TYR A 28 2.54 0.40 -16.07
N GLN A 29 2.72 1.72 -16.07
CA GLN A 29 3.94 2.39 -16.50
C GLN A 29 4.44 3.36 -15.43
N ILE A 30 5.76 3.40 -15.23
CA ILE A 30 6.46 4.33 -14.34
C ILE A 30 7.26 5.26 -15.23
N ASP A 31 6.77 6.48 -15.44
CA ASP A 31 7.35 7.46 -16.36
C ASP A 31 8.60 8.14 -15.84
N GLN A 32 8.67 8.35 -14.53
CA GLN A 32 9.73 9.10 -13.87
C GLN A 32 10.16 8.34 -12.62
N ALA A 33 11.45 8.03 -12.54
CA ALA A 33 12.05 7.46 -11.36
C ALA A 33 13.48 7.96 -11.20
N SER A 34 13.87 8.24 -9.96
CA SER A 34 15.21 8.64 -9.60
C SER A 34 15.84 7.55 -8.74
N GLY A 35 17.02 7.08 -9.13
CA GLY A 35 17.76 6.06 -8.38
C GLY A 35 17.58 4.63 -8.89
N THR A 36 18.31 3.72 -8.25
CA THR A 36 18.45 2.31 -8.67
C THR A 36 17.47 1.39 -7.95
N TYR A 37 17.14 1.68 -6.69
CA TYR A 37 16.29 0.83 -5.86
C TYR A 37 14.92 1.47 -5.72
N LEU A 38 13.96 0.95 -6.46
CA LEU A 38 12.64 1.52 -6.59
C LEU A 38 11.62 0.61 -5.90
N GLN A 39 10.60 1.23 -5.31
CA GLN A 39 9.48 0.51 -4.73
C GLN A 39 8.15 1.19 -5.05
N THR A 40 7.09 0.40 -5.15
CA THR A 40 5.73 0.90 -5.35
C THR A 40 4.72 -0.04 -4.70
N THR A 41 3.52 0.47 -4.41
CA THR A 41 2.46 -0.27 -3.74
C THR A 41 1.50 -0.85 -4.78
N LEU A 42 1.27 -2.16 -4.71
CA LEU A 42 0.30 -2.87 -5.55
C LEU A 42 -1.06 -2.92 -4.83
N THR A 43 -2.09 -2.39 -5.48
CA THR A 43 -3.49 -2.44 -5.04
C THR A 43 -4.21 -3.65 -5.65
N HIS A 44 -5.45 -3.90 -5.24
CA HIS A 44 -6.29 -5.01 -5.69
C HIS A 44 -6.43 -5.07 -7.22
N ASP A 45 -6.35 -3.94 -7.92
CA ASP A 45 -6.51 -3.85 -9.39
C ASP A 45 -5.53 -4.74 -10.18
N ILE A 46 -4.31 -4.97 -9.68
CA ILE A 46 -3.34 -5.85 -10.38
C ILE A 46 -3.89 -7.27 -10.57
N TYR A 47 -4.69 -7.74 -9.61
CA TYR A 47 -5.28 -9.07 -9.60
C TYR A 47 -6.42 -9.25 -10.60
N ARG A 48 -6.90 -8.17 -11.22
CA ARG A 48 -7.77 -8.24 -12.40
C ARG A 48 -7.04 -8.85 -13.58
N TYR A 49 -5.74 -8.58 -13.71
CA TYR A 49 -4.93 -9.02 -14.84
C TYR A 49 -4.20 -10.34 -14.56
N ALA A 50 -3.89 -10.62 -13.30
CA ALA A 50 -3.15 -11.81 -12.90
C ALA A 50 -3.94 -13.11 -13.10
N ALA A 51 -3.22 -14.18 -13.43
CA ALA A 51 -3.68 -15.56 -13.43
C ALA A 51 -3.42 -16.26 -12.09
N ASP A 52 -2.50 -15.75 -11.27
CA ASP A 52 -2.12 -16.29 -9.96
C ASP A 52 -2.36 -15.26 -8.85
N SER A 53 -3.03 -15.65 -7.76
CA SER A 53 -3.26 -14.82 -6.59
C SER A 53 -2.01 -14.55 -5.75
N HIS A 54 -0.87 -15.16 -6.09
CA HIS A 54 0.43 -14.83 -5.52
C HIS A 54 1.28 -13.94 -6.45
N LEU A 55 0.71 -13.47 -7.57
CA LEU A 55 1.39 -12.61 -8.55
C LEU A 55 2.72 -13.18 -9.07
N ASN A 56 2.81 -14.51 -9.20
CA ASN A 56 3.99 -15.20 -9.75
C ASN A 56 4.20 -14.96 -11.25
N ASP A 57 3.17 -14.43 -11.90
CA ASP A 57 3.14 -14.01 -13.29
C ASP A 57 3.51 -12.52 -13.46
N LEU A 58 3.68 -11.77 -12.38
CA LEU A 58 4.11 -10.37 -12.45
C LEU A 58 5.58 -10.28 -12.88
N VAL A 59 5.85 -9.37 -13.82
CA VAL A 59 7.20 -9.06 -14.30
C VAL A 59 7.38 -7.56 -14.43
N VAL A 60 8.55 -7.07 -14.03
CA VAL A 60 8.98 -5.68 -14.29
C VAL A 60 9.91 -5.66 -15.49
N THR A 61 9.66 -4.78 -16.46
CA THR A 61 10.52 -4.60 -17.64
C THR A 61 11.02 -3.17 -17.78
N ASP A 62 12.22 -3.03 -18.34
CA ASP A 62 12.77 -1.73 -18.75
C ASP A 62 12.17 -1.25 -20.09
N GLN A 63 12.58 -0.06 -20.54
CA GLN A 63 12.14 0.51 -21.81
C GLN A 63 12.42 -0.41 -23.01
N GLN A 64 13.46 -1.23 -22.95
CA GLN A 64 13.85 -2.18 -24.00
C GLN A 64 13.13 -3.54 -23.89
N GLY A 65 12.32 -3.73 -22.85
CA GLY A 65 11.60 -4.98 -22.58
C GLY A 65 12.42 -6.02 -21.82
N ASN A 66 13.61 -5.68 -21.31
CA ASN A 66 14.39 -6.61 -20.51
C ASN A 66 13.77 -6.77 -19.12
N LYS A 67 13.69 -8.00 -18.62
CA LYS A 67 13.16 -8.32 -17.30
C LYS A 67 14.12 -7.83 -16.20
N LEU A 68 13.60 -7.09 -15.23
CA LEU A 68 14.35 -6.56 -14.10
C LEU A 68 14.22 -7.47 -12.87
N PRO A 69 15.29 -7.61 -12.06
CA PRO A 69 15.20 -8.28 -10.77
C PRO A 69 14.20 -7.55 -9.87
N HIS A 70 13.24 -8.29 -9.34
CA HIS A 70 12.20 -7.75 -8.48
C HIS A 70 11.71 -8.78 -7.47
N ARG A 71 11.02 -8.30 -6.44
CA ARG A 71 10.32 -9.11 -5.44
C ARG A 71 9.03 -8.42 -5.01
N ILE A 72 8.09 -9.21 -4.52
CA ILE A 72 6.85 -8.75 -3.92
C ILE A 72 6.90 -9.13 -2.44
N ASN A 73 6.66 -8.16 -1.56
CA ASN A 73 6.64 -8.34 -0.12
C ASN A 73 5.34 -7.76 0.45
N ASN A 74 4.83 -8.38 1.52
CA ASN A 74 3.77 -7.76 2.31
C ASN A 74 4.35 -6.53 3.02
N ALA A 75 3.81 -5.35 2.72
CA ALA A 75 4.27 -4.12 3.35
C ALA A 75 3.81 -4.10 4.81
N ILE A 76 4.73 -3.91 5.75
CA ILE A 76 4.38 -3.34 7.06
C ILE A 76 4.71 -1.85 6.92
N PRO A 77 3.72 -0.95 6.78
CA PRO A 77 4.02 0.46 6.69
C PRO A 77 4.73 0.89 7.97
N VAL A 78 5.94 1.42 7.82
CA VAL A 78 6.69 2.02 8.93
C VAL A 78 6.35 3.49 8.91
N ASN A 79 5.63 3.95 9.93
CA ASN A 79 5.37 5.36 10.12
C ASN A 79 6.50 5.97 10.95
N GLU A 80 6.99 7.13 10.52
CA GLU A 80 7.87 7.95 11.33
C GLU A 80 7.01 8.76 12.30
N ARG A 81 7.15 8.50 13.59
CA ARG A 81 6.56 9.32 14.65
C ARG A 81 7.62 10.22 15.22
N THR A 82 7.37 11.52 15.13
CA THR A 82 8.24 12.53 15.72
C THR A 82 7.73 12.88 17.11
N HIS A 83 8.60 12.74 18.11
CA HIS A 83 8.38 13.19 19.47
C HIS A 83 9.19 14.46 19.71
N GLN A 84 8.55 15.49 20.24
CA GLN A 84 9.19 16.76 20.59
C GLN A 84 9.08 17.00 22.09
N ALA A 85 10.19 17.42 22.70
CA ALA A 85 10.24 17.77 24.12
C ALA A 85 10.95 19.12 24.29
N LEU A 86 10.32 20.04 25.02
CA LEU A 86 10.93 21.32 25.35
C LEU A 86 12.09 21.10 26.32
N LEU A 87 13.24 21.71 26.03
CA LEU A 87 14.43 21.62 26.87
C LEU A 87 14.68 22.95 27.60
N HIS A 88 15.23 22.83 28.80
CA HIS A 88 15.78 23.98 29.51
C HIS A 88 17.13 24.36 28.89
N PHE A 89 17.38 25.66 28.81
CA PHE A 89 18.66 26.18 28.32
C PHE A 89 19.04 27.46 29.06
N PHE A 90 20.35 27.69 29.15
CA PHE A 90 20.93 28.74 29.97
C PHE A 90 21.96 29.53 29.16
N PRO A 91 21.82 30.86 29.05
CA PRO A 91 22.84 31.71 28.45
C PRO A 91 24.05 31.85 29.37
N VAL A 92 25.26 31.78 28.83
CA VAL A 92 26.51 32.03 29.55
C VAL A 92 27.21 33.23 28.95
N ALA A 93 27.40 34.27 29.76
CA ALA A 93 28.05 35.51 29.36
C ALA A 93 29.57 35.34 29.18
N VAL A 94 30.15 36.16 28.30
CA VAL A 94 31.60 36.30 28.17
C VAL A 94 32.19 36.74 29.51
N GLY A 95 33.19 36.00 30.00
CA GLY A 95 33.86 36.30 31.27
C GLY A 95 33.08 35.85 32.52
N ALA A 96 32.02 35.05 32.37
CA ALA A 96 31.33 34.44 33.50
C ALA A 96 32.31 33.60 34.36
N PRO A 97 32.26 33.72 35.70
CA PRO A 97 33.12 32.92 36.57
C PRO A 97 32.80 31.42 36.43
N PRO A 98 33.77 30.51 36.62
CA PRO A 98 33.54 29.06 36.53
C PRO A 98 32.41 28.54 37.44
N GLU A 99 32.20 29.23 38.57
CA GLU A 99 31.12 28.97 39.53
C GLU A 99 29.72 29.09 38.92
N THR A 100 29.53 29.91 37.87
CA THR A 100 28.26 30.04 37.16
C THR A 100 27.83 28.72 36.54
N LEU A 101 28.76 27.92 36.01
CA LEU A 101 28.45 26.59 35.47
C LEU A 101 28.16 25.59 36.60
N LEU A 102 28.89 25.65 37.72
CA LEU A 102 28.67 24.77 38.88
C LEU A 102 27.28 25.01 39.52
N ALA A 103 26.82 26.26 39.54
CA ALA A 103 25.48 26.61 39.99
C ALA A 103 24.38 26.00 39.09
N LEU A 104 24.64 25.77 37.80
CA LEU A 104 23.69 25.09 36.89
C LEU A 104 23.59 23.58 37.16
N SER A 105 24.65 22.96 37.68
CA SER A 105 24.68 21.52 38.04
C SER A 105 24.22 21.20 39.45
N SER A 106 24.23 22.17 40.37
CA SER A 106 24.08 21.90 41.80
C SER A 106 22.62 21.93 42.24
N ALA A 107 22.13 20.78 42.71
CA ALA A 107 21.01 20.73 43.63
C ALA A 107 21.36 21.57 44.87
N SER A 108 20.61 22.63 45.15
CA SER A 108 20.87 23.49 46.31
C SER A 108 20.54 22.74 47.61
N ILE A 109 21.55 22.22 48.31
CA ILE A 109 21.38 21.66 49.66
C ILE A 109 21.27 22.85 50.63
N LYS A 110 20.06 23.15 51.10
CA LYS A 110 19.87 24.03 52.26
C LYS A 110 20.17 23.24 53.53
N LEU A 111 21.22 23.63 54.25
CA LEU A 111 21.38 23.25 55.65
C LEU A 111 20.62 24.30 56.47
N ASP A 112 19.48 23.91 57.03
CA ASP A 112 18.82 24.67 58.09
C ASP A 112 19.20 24.06 59.45
N ASP A 113 19.27 24.87 60.49
CA ASP A 113 20.04 24.65 61.73
C ASP A 113 19.58 23.47 62.62
N ASN A 114 18.73 22.55 62.13
CA ASN A 114 18.55 21.23 62.74
C ASN A 114 17.92 20.15 61.84
N GLU A 115 17.89 20.30 60.51
CA GLU A 115 17.33 19.27 59.61
C GLU A 115 18.00 19.33 58.22
N ILE A 116 18.68 18.25 57.82
CA ILE A 116 19.25 18.12 56.48
C ILE A 116 18.10 17.85 55.51
N SER A 117 17.54 18.90 54.92
CA SER A 117 16.55 18.78 53.85
C SER A 117 17.23 18.98 52.49
N VAL A 118 17.47 17.88 51.77
CA VAL A 118 17.94 17.91 50.39
C VAL A 118 16.75 18.25 49.49
N SER A 119 16.50 19.55 49.28
CA SER A 119 15.58 20.01 48.25
C SER A 119 16.37 20.27 46.96
N VAL A 120 16.15 19.43 45.95
CA VAL A 120 16.68 19.66 44.60
C VAL A 120 15.80 20.70 43.93
N GLU A 121 15.89 21.96 44.36
CA GLU A 121 15.33 23.08 43.62
C GLU A 121 16.43 23.61 42.69
N LYS A 122 16.33 23.27 41.40
CA LYS A 122 17.17 23.82 40.33
C LYS A 122 16.72 25.26 40.03
N THR A 123 16.79 26.13 41.04
CA THR A 123 16.33 27.52 40.93
C THR A 123 17.46 28.38 40.38
N ILE A 124 17.18 29.02 39.24
CA ILE A 124 18.08 29.98 38.62
C ILE A 124 18.30 31.14 39.58
N ASN A 125 19.52 31.31 40.07
CA ASN A 125 19.86 32.49 40.84
C ASN A 125 20.09 33.66 39.86
N GLU A 126 19.01 34.34 39.46
CA GLU A 126 19.01 35.42 38.46
C GLU A 126 20.02 36.54 38.76
N GLN A 127 20.46 36.67 40.02
CA GLN A 127 21.47 37.62 40.48
C GLN A 127 22.88 37.36 39.90
N LEU A 128 23.15 36.16 39.39
CA LEU A 128 24.44 35.78 38.79
C LEU A 128 24.50 36.01 37.27
N ILE A 129 23.39 36.42 36.65
CA ILE A 129 23.29 36.64 35.20
C ILE A 129 23.34 38.14 34.93
N ASP A 130 24.48 38.65 34.48
CA ASP A 130 24.56 40.01 33.93
C ASP A 130 23.78 40.05 32.61
N LYS A 131 22.57 40.62 32.66
CA LYS A 131 21.65 40.72 31.51
C LYS A 131 22.19 41.60 30.38
N ASN A 132 23.24 42.39 30.62
CA ASN A 132 23.84 43.29 29.62
C ASN A 132 25.17 42.78 29.05
N ALA A 133 25.73 41.68 29.58
CA ALA A 133 26.96 41.11 29.06
C ALA A 133 26.70 40.29 27.79
N PRO A 134 27.59 40.35 26.77
CA PRO A 134 27.45 39.56 25.56
C PRO A 134 27.52 38.06 25.90
N ILE A 135 26.66 37.26 25.27
CA ILE A 135 26.59 35.81 25.47
C ILE A 135 27.73 35.14 24.69
N ASP A 136 28.53 34.29 25.34
CA ASP A 136 29.57 33.46 24.69
C ASP A 136 28.98 32.17 24.12
N PHE A 137 28.16 31.47 24.92
CA PHE A 137 27.50 30.23 24.51
C PHE A 137 26.22 29.98 25.31
N TYR A 138 25.44 29.01 24.85
CA TYR A 138 24.30 28.47 25.58
C TYR A 138 24.58 27.05 26.05
N VAL A 139 24.10 26.70 27.24
CA VAL A 139 24.07 25.32 27.75
C VAL A 139 22.65 24.82 27.71
N VAL A 140 22.43 23.69 27.05
CA VAL A 140 21.17 22.97 26.95
C VAL A 140 21.22 21.80 27.93
N ASP A 141 20.18 21.67 28.73
CA ASP A 141 20.06 20.62 29.73
C ASP A 141 19.35 19.39 29.15
N LEU A 142 20.07 18.27 29.14
CA LEU A 142 19.57 16.96 28.75
C LEU A 142 19.54 15.98 29.94
N SER A 143 19.83 16.41 31.18
CA SER A 143 20.03 15.50 32.32
C SER A 143 18.80 14.65 32.64
N ASP A 144 17.62 15.20 32.38
CA ASP A 144 16.33 14.57 32.62
C ASP A 144 15.80 13.81 31.39
N THR A 145 16.52 13.87 30.26
CA THR A 145 16.15 13.18 29.03
C THR A 145 16.50 11.69 29.12
N ARG A 146 15.47 10.86 29.27
CA ARG A 146 15.58 9.38 29.33
C ARG A 146 15.35 8.72 27.97
N THR A 147 15.71 9.43 26.90
CA THR A 147 15.61 8.95 25.52
C THR A 147 16.89 9.30 24.78
N ARG A 148 17.08 8.74 23.57
CA ARG A 148 18.08 9.25 22.63
C ARG A 148 17.81 10.72 22.28
N ALA A 149 18.78 11.38 21.63
CA ALA A 149 18.62 12.74 21.14
C ALA A 149 19.02 12.83 19.66
N ASP A 150 18.03 12.83 18.76
CA ASP A 150 18.28 12.82 17.32
C ASP A 150 18.61 14.23 16.81
N LYS A 151 17.77 15.23 17.13
CA LYS A 151 17.95 16.63 16.67
C LYS A 151 17.57 17.65 17.73
N LEU A 152 18.20 18.83 17.68
CA LEU A 152 17.72 20.04 18.35
C LEU A 152 17.08 20.97 17.35
N ILE A 153 15.89 21.47 17.69
CA ILE A 153 15.26 22.62 17.05
C ILE A 153 15.58 23.83 17.93
N VAL A 154 16.24 24.82 17.34
CA VAL A 154 16.70 26.02 18.04
C VAL A 154 15.94 27.20 17.45
N ASP A 155 15.06 27.82 18.22
CA ASP A 155 14.33 29.01 17.78
C ASP A 155 14.92 30.26 18.43
N TRP A 156 14.96 31.36 17.67
CA TRP A 156 15.51 32.63 18.13
C TRP A 156 14.73 33.81 17.57
N GLN A 157 14.82 34.96 18.24
CA GLN A 157 14.21 36.19 17.74
C GLN A 157 14.97 36.70 16.52
N VAL A 158 14.22 37.01 15.45
CA VAL A 158 14.80 37.50 14.20
C VAL A 158 14.54 38.98 14.06
N SER A 159 15.62 39.75 13.98
CA SER A 159 15.60 41.14 13.53
C SER A 159 15.25 41.20 12.04
N GLU A 160 14.83 42.35 11.51
CA GLU A 160 14.39 42.50 10.09
C GLU A 160 15.44 42.15 9.01
N THR A 161 16.61 41.64 9.41
CA THR A 161 17.72 41.22 8.55
C THR A 161 17.81 39.71 8.43
N ASN A 162 18.23 39.23 7.25
CA ASN A 162 18.64 37.83 7.04
C ASN A 162 19.72 37.43 8.05
N GLN A 163 19.50 36.34 8.78
CA GLN A 163 20.45 35.84 9.78
C GLN A 163 21.04 34.49 9.35
N TYR A 164 22.34 34.35 9.57
CA TYR A 164 23.12 33.15 9.29
C TYR A 164 24.02 32.88 10.50
N LEU A 165 23.83 31.73 11.14
CA LEU A 165 24.50 31.34 12.37
C LEU A 165 25.34 30.09 12.13
N GLU A 166 26.64 30.17 12.42
CA GLU A 166 27.51 28.99 12.48
C GLU A 166 27.62 28.56 13.94
N VAL A 167 27.21 27.33 14.25
CA VAL A 167 27.16 26.81 15.62
C VAL A 167 28.03 25.57 15.77
N GLU A 168 28.90 25.59 16.77
CA GLU A 168 29.66 24.44 17.24
C GLU A 168 28.96 23.82 18.45
N VAL A 169 28.82 22.50 18.42
CA VAL A 169 28.04 21.74 19.40
C VAL A 169 28.98 20.79 20.13
N SER A 170 28.98 20.86 21.46
CA SER A 170 29.79 19.99 22.32
C SER A 170 28.94 19.40 23.44
N GLY A 171 29.26 18.20 23.92
CA GLY A 171 28.57 17.52 25.02
C GLY A 171 29.46 17.31 26.23
N THR A 172 28.85 17.25 27.42
CA THR A 172 29.53 16.93 28.69
C THR A 172 28.57 16.32 29.70
N ASN A 173 29.12 15.66 30.72
CA ASN A 173 28.40 15.18 31.89
C ASN A 173 28.75 15.95 33.17
N ASP A 174 29.80 16.77 33.14
CA ASP A 174 30.39 17.41 34.33
C ASP A 174 30.59 18.94 34.18
N LEU A 175 30.15 19.53 33.06
CA LEU A 175 30.29 20.95 32.71
C LEU A 175 31.73 21.47 32.55
N THR A 176 32.73 20.58 32.69
CA THR A 176 34.16 20.93 32.62
C THR A 176 34.84 20.31 31.40
N ASN A 177 34.58 19.03 31.13
CA ASN A 177 35.17 18.28 30.03
C ASN A 177 34.19 18.19 28.86
N TRP A 178 34.40 19.04 27.85
CA TRP A 178 33.54 19.15 26.67
C TRP A 178 34.08 18.33 25.51
N SER A 179 33.26 17.42 24.98
CA SER A 179 33.55 16.62 23.78
C SER A 179 32.82 17.20 22.57
N ALA A 180 33.46 17.31 21.41
CA ALA A 180 32.79 17.76 20.20
C ALA A 180 31.74 16.75 19.72
N ILE A 181 30.55 17.23 19.34
CA ILE A 181 29.46 16.41 18.79
C ILE A 181 29.34 16.68 17.29
N THR A 182 29.11 17.94 16.92
CA THR A 182 28.85 18.33 15.52
C THR A 182 29.09 19.82 15.31
N ARG A 183 29.03 20.25 14.04
CA ARG A 183 28.93 21.66 13.65
C ARG A 183 27.75 21.82 12.70
N ALA A 184 26.95 22.85 12.89
CA ALA A 184 25.77 23.11 12.09
C ALA A 184 25.67 24.57 11.65
N THR A 185 24.80 24.79 10.67
CA THR A 185 24.48 26.13 10.17
C THR A 185 22.99 26.34 10.29
N LEU A 186 22.61 27.36 11.04
CA LEU A 186 21.24 27.81 11.15
C LEU A 186 21.05 29.06 10.30
N ALA A 187 19.89 29.20 9.68
CA ALA A 187 19.60 30.35 8.84
C ALA A 187 18.13 30.72 8.93
N GLN A 188 17.85 32.02 8.94
CA GLN A 188 16.51 32.54 8.75
C GLN A 188 16.58 33.70 7.77
N LEU A 189 16.00 33.49 6.59
CA LEU A 189 16.02 34.43 5.48
C LEU A 189 14.60 34.90 5.18
N GLN A 190 14.45 36.19 4.92
CA GLN A 190 13.18 36.78 4.51
C GLN A 190 13.40 37.67 3.27
N LYS A 191 12.63 37.42 2.21
CA LYS A 191 12.67 38.23 0.98
C LYS A 191 11.28 38.30 0.37
N TYR A 192 10.79 39.51 0.12
CA TYR A 192 9.49 39.75 -0.54
C TYR A 192 8.31 38.95 0.07
N GLY A 193 8.25 38.84 1.40
CA GLY A 193 7.19 38.12 2.11
C GLY A 193 7.37 36.59 2.20
N GLN A 194 8.38 36.01 1.54
CA GLN A 194 8.73 34.59 1.70
C GLN A 194 9.77 34.42 2.81
N LYS A 195 9.57 33.41 3.67
CA LYS A 195 10.43 33.08 4.81
C LYS A 195 11.03 31.68 4.61
N LEU A 196 12.34 31.56 4.70
CA LEU A 196 13.06 30.29 4.77
C LEU A 196 13.73 30.18 6.14
N ALA A 197 13.44 29.11 6.87
CA ALA A 197 14.06 28.84 8.18
C ALA A 197 14.71 27.46 8.18
N ARG A 198 15.97 27.42 8.60
CA ARG A 198 16.74 26.21 8.92
C ARG A 198 17.20 26.35 10.37
N ASN A 199 16.45 25.70 11.26
CA ASN A 199 16.60 25.81 12.71
C ASN A 199 16.94 24.47 13.38
N LYS A 200 17.31 23.45 12.60
CA LYS A 200 17.60 22.09 13.10
C LYS A 200 19.09 21.77 13.13
N ILE A 201 19.55 21.20 14.24
CA ILE A 201 20.89 20.66 14.46
C ILE A 201 20.78 19.15 14.64
N ASN A 202 21.52 18.35 13.87
CA ASN A 202 21.55 16.90 14.06
C ASN A 202 22.54 16.53 15.18
N LEU A 203 22.08 15.81 16.20
CA LEU A 203 22.89 15.37 17.32
C LEU A 203 23.28 13.89 17.24
N ASN A 204 22.31 13.01 16.92
CA ASN A 204 22.49 11.55 16.87
C ASN A 204 23.13 10.94 18.13
N LEU A 205 22.68 11.37 19.32
CA LEU A 205 23.23 10.89 20.60
C LEU A 205 22.42 9.70 21.12
N ALA A 206 23.12 8.73 21.71
CA ALA A 206 22.49 7.65 22.45
C ALA A 206 21.82 8.17 23.74
N GLU A 207 20.94 7.35 24.31
CA GLU A 207 20.28 7.66 25.59
C GLU A 207 21.31 7.97 26.67
N MET A 208 21.11 9.08 27.40
CA MET A 208 21.97 9.55 28.50
C MET A 208 23.47 9.68 28.14
N GLN A 209 23.82 9.86 26.87
CA GLN A 209 25.23 10.00 26.47
C GLN A 209 25.88 11.28 27.05
N TYR A 210 25.15 12.39 27.07
CA TYR A 210 25.57 13.66 27.68
C TYR A 210 24.43 14.28 28.47
N ALA A 211 24.71 14.74 29.69
CA ALA A 211 23.76 15.49 30.52
C ALA A 211 23.60 16.93 30.06
N TYR A 212 24.62 17.51 29.42
CA TYR A 212 24.61 18.90 28.96
C TYR A 212 25.20 19.04 27.56
N VAL A 213 24.59 19.91 26.74
CA VAL A 213 25.07 20.27 25.41
C VAL A 213 25.36 21.76 25.35
N ARG A 214 26.55 22.14 24.88
CA ARG A 214 26.95 23.53 24.64
C ARG A 214 26.74 23.89 23.18
N LEU A 215 26.07 25.02 22.95
CA LEU A 215 25.91 25.67 21.66
C LEU A 215 26.77 26.94 21.63
N LYS A 216 27.90 26.90 20.92
CA LYS A 216 28.77 28.06 20.73
C LYS A 216 28.60 28.63 19.34
N PHE A 217 28.20 29.89 19.23
CA PHE A 217 27.97 30.55 17.96
C PHE A 217 29.24 31.25 17.48
N LEU A 218 29.86 30.70 16.43
CA LEU A 218 31.12 31.19 15.88
C LEU A 218 30.93 32.42 14.97
N ARG A 219 29.75 32.54 14.36
CA ARG A 219 29.41 33.64 13.46
C ARG A 219 27.94 33.98 13.55
N GLY A 220 27.61 35.28 13.50
CA GLY A 220 26.24 35.78 13.47
C GLY A 220 25.50 35.75 14.81
N GLY A 221 26.18 35.32 15.89
CA GLY A 221 25.62 35.26 17.24
C GLY A 221 25.58 36.61 18.00
N GLU A 222 26.01 37.71 17.36
CA GLU A 222 26.01 39.03 17.98
C GLU A 222 24.56 39.44 18.30
N GLN A 223 24.25 39.65 19.59
CA GLN A 223 22.88 39.92 20.10
C GLN A 223 21.87 38.78 19.89
N LEU A 224 22.33 37.55 19.64
CA LEU A 224 21.44 36.40 19.54
C LEU A 224 20.71 36.17 20.86
N GLN A 225 19.39 36.00 20.78
CA GLN A 225 18.56 35.55 21.89
C GLN A 225 17.74 34.35 21.46
N LEU A 226 18.08 33.19 22.01
CA LEU A 226 17.30 31.97 21.83
C LEU A 226 15.96 32.10 22.58
N THR A 227 14.88 31.73 21.93
CA THR A 227 13.52 31.74 22.49
C THR A 227 13.07 30.36 22.93
N SER A 228 13.53 29.30 22.25
CA SER A 228 13.17 27.92 22.57
C SER A 228 14.26 26.98 22.09
N ILE A 229 14.47 25.89 22.83
CA ILE A 229 15.20 24.72 22.36
C ILE A 229 14.31 23.51 22.56
N THR A 230 14.05 22.78 21.49
CA THR A 230 13.20 21.59 21.50
C THR A 230 14.00 20.40 21.02
N LEU A 231 13.99 19.32 21.79
CA LEU A 231 14.49 18.02 21.36
C LEU A 231 13.50 17.41 20.37
N GLU A 232 13.98 16.90 19.25
CA GLU A 232 13.19 16.15 18.28
C GLU A 232 13.79 14.74 18.13
N ASN A 233 12.99 13.72 18.43
CA ASN A 233 13.30 12.31 18.19
C ASN A 233 12.34 11.74 17.15
N THR A 234 12.84 10.93 16.22
CA THR A 234 12.02 10.31 15.17
C THR A 234 12.06 8.81 15.29
N ASP A 235 10.96 8.21 15.77
CA ASP A 235 10.79 6.77 15.91
C ASP A 235 10.19 6.18 14.63
N LYS A 236 10.82 5.11 14.12
CA LYS A 236 10.23 4.27 13.08
C LYS A 236 9.33 3.24 13.74
N VAL A 237 8.03 3.51 13.78
CA VAL A 237 7.04 2.64 14.40
C VAL A 237 6.32 1.86 13.29
N ALA A 238 6.33 0.53 13.39
CA ALA A 238 5.47 -0.31 12.57
C ALA A 238 4.01 0.10 12.81
N SER A 239 3.34 0.57 11.77
CA SER A 239 1.92 0.90 11.81
C SER A 239 1.11 -0.28 11.30
N ALA A 240 -0.16 -0.34 11.71
CA ALA A 240 -1.08 -1.31 11.12
C ALA A 240 -1.11 -1.08 9.60
N PRO A 241 -1.02 -2.14 8.77
CA PRO A 241 -1.11 -2.00 7.33
C PRO A 241 -2.42 -1.31 6.96
N ALA A 242 -2.33 -0.23 6.18
CA ALA A 242 -3.51 0.37 5.57
C ALA A 242 -4.11 -0.69 4.63
N LEU A 243 -5.33 -1.14 4.93
CA LEU A 243 -6.01 -2.12 4.11
C LEU A 243 -6.51 -1.44 2.83
N ASP A 244 -6.17 -2.05 1.69
CA ASP A 244 -6.82 -1.73 0.44
C ASP A 244 -8.27 -2.22 0.51
N SER A 245 -9.21 -1.34 0.20
CA SER A 245 -10.64 -1.58 0.40
C SER A 245 -11.44 -1.17 -0.81
N TRP A 246 -12.27 -2.07 -1.33
CA TRP A 246 -13.12 -1.79 -2.49
C TRP A 246 -14.50 -2.41 -2.31
N SER A 247 -15.48 -1.86 -3.04
CA SER A 247 -16.89 -2.21 -2.88
C SER A 247 -17.45 -2.87 -4.14
N VAL A 248 -18.28 -3.90 -3.93
CA VAL A 248 -19.00 -4.60 -4.99
C VAL A 248 -20.49 -4.59 -4.64
N SER A 249 -21.30 -4.08 -5.56
CA SER A 249 -22.76 -4.07 -5.41
C SER A 249 -23.33 -5.45 -5.75
N GLY A 250 -24.33 -5.87 -4.98
CA GLY A 250 -25.00 -7.15 -5.21
C GLY A 250 -26.20 -7.03 -6.12
N GLU A 251 -26.51 -8.12 -6.80
CA GLU A 251 -27.78 -8.32 -7.50
C GLU A 251 -28.64 -9.32 -6.73
N LEU A 252 -29.96 -9.14 -6.78
CA LEU A 252 -30.87 -10.06 -6.12
C LEU A 252 -30.78 -11.43 -6.81
N ALA A 253 -30.51 -12.49 -6.04
CA ALA A 253 -30.34 -13.82 -6.59
C ALA A 253 -31.66 -14.36 -7.18
N GLU A 254 -31.60 -15.16 -8.25
CA GLU A 254 -32.79 -15.83 -8.77
C GLU A 254 -33.34 -16.86 -7.76
N GLU A 255 -32.44 -17.64 -7.15
CA GLU A 255 -32.78 -18.61 -6.11
C GLU A 255 -32.76 -17.95 -4.72
N GLN A 256 -33.89 -17.94 -4.04
CA GLN A 256 -34.08 -17.34 -2.71
C GLN A 256 -34.24 -18.40 -1.60
N GLU A 257 -33.75 -19.60 -1.87
CA GLU A 257 -33.61 -20.66 -0.88
C GLU A 257 -32.17 -20.68 -0.36
N SER A 258 -31.97 -21.09 0.89
CA SER A 258 -30.62 -21.15 1.46
C SER A 258 -29.74 -22.14 0.71
N ALA A 259 -28.54 -21.71 0.36
CA ALA A 259 -27.49 -22.52 -0.25
C ALA A 259 -26.96 -23.59 0.70
N LEU A 260 -27.23 -23.46 2.00
CA LEU A 260 -26.93 -24.49 2.99
C LEU A 260 -27.94 -25.66 2.89
N ARG A 261 -27.72 -26.57 1.95
CA ARG A 261 -28.51 -27.81 1.88
C ARG A 261 -27.99 -28.86 2.86
N SER A 262 -28.75 -29.08 3.93
CA SER A 262 -28.53 -30.19 4.88
C SER A 262 -29.18 -31.49 4.37
N GLY A 263 -28.73 -32.02 3.23
CA GLY A 263 -29.22 -33.30 2.65
C GLY A 263 -30.64 -33.24 2.04
N ASP A 264 -31.03 -34.33 1.36
CA ASP A 264 -32.23 -34.44 0.50
C ASP A 264 -33.59 -34.28 1.22
N HIS A 265 -33.60 -34.18 2.55
CA HIS A 265 -34.83 -34.12 3.36
C HIS A 265 -34.88 -32.92 4.32
N SER A 266 -33.97 -31.96 4.18
CA SER A 266 -34.06 -30.74 4.99
C SER A 266 -35.15 -29.81 4.49
N PRO A 267 -35.87 -29.13 5.41
CA PRO A 267 -36.87 -28.15 5.03
C PRO A 267 -36.21 -27.01 4.24
N VAL A 268 -36.87 -26.59 3.18
CA VAL A 268 -36.47 -25.40 2.42
C VAL A 268 -36.57 -24.18 3.33
N VAL A 269 -35.46 -23.44 3.44
CA VAL A 269 -35.38 -22.20 4.20
C VAL A 269 -35.34 -21.04 3.21
N ASN A 270 -36.39 -20.22 3.22
CA ASN A 270 -36.44 -19.00 2.41
C ASN A 270 -35.57 -17.92 3.05
N VAL A 271 -34.79 -17.23 2.21
CA VAL A 271 -33.83 -16.20 2.60
C VAL A 271 -33.87 -15.04 1.60
N ALA A 272 -33.44 -13.86 2.03
CA ALA A 272 -33.15 -12.75 1.13
C ALA A 272 -31.71 -12.92 0.60
N ALA A 273 -31.57 -13.52 -0.57
CA ALA A 273 -30.29 -13.83 -1.17
C ALA A 273 -29.83 -12.80 -2.20
N TRP A 274 -28.57 -12.40 -2.09
CA TRP A 274 -27.89 -11.47 -2.98
C TRP A 274 -26.59 -12.08 -3.48
N GLU A 275 -26.31 -11.96 -4.77
CA GLU A 275 -25.10 -12.48 -5.42
C GLU A 275 -24.23 -11.34 -5.92
N PHE A 276 -22.91 -11.53 -5.83
CA PHE A 276 -21.91 -10.52 -6.12
C PHE A 276 -20.81 -11.15 -6.98
N THR A 277 -20.41 -10.44 -8.02
CA THR A 277 -19.35 -10.87 -8.92
C THR A 277 -18.18 -9.90 -8.88
N ARG A 278 -17.00 -10.43 -8.55
CA ARG A 278 -15.72 -9.71 -8.63
C ARG A 278 -15.06 -9.99 -9.97
N ASP A 279 -14.36 -9.00 -10.52
CA ASP A 279 -13.58 -9.14 -11.74
C ASP A 279 -12.07 -9.38 -11.50
N ASP A 280 -11.66 -9.41 -10.22
CA ASP A 280 -10.31 -9.71 -9.77
C ASP A 280 -10.25 -11.07 -9.02
N ILE A 281 -9.03 -11.53 -8.69
CA ILE A 281 -8.76 -12.70 -7.81
C ILE A 281 -7.96 -12.29 -6.58
N THR A 282 -8.09 -11.05 -6.12
CA THR A 282 -7.36 -10.56 -4.95
C THR A 282 -7.62 -11.48 -3.75
N PRO A 283 -6.58 -11.96 -3.03
CA PRO A 283 -6.79 -12.81 -1.87
C PRO A 283 -7.33 -11.97 -0.71
N VAL A 284 -8.64 -12.06 -0.49
CA VAL A 284 -9.37 -11.32 0.55
C VAL A 284 -9.17 -12.02 1.88
N SER A 285 -8.84 -11.25 2.91
CA SER A 285 -8.75 -11.74 4.30
C SER A 285 -9.82 -11.16 5.21
N GLN A 286 -10.48 -10.07 4.81
CA GLN A 286 -11.62 -9.52 5.54
C GLN A 286 -12.67 -8.96 4.59
N PHE A 287 -13.94 -9.02 4.99
CA PHE A 287 -15.02 -8.37 4.25
C PHE A 287 -16.04 -7.72 5.20
N GLY A 288 -16.60 -6.60 4.79
CA GLY A 288 -17.74 -5.94 5.43
C GLY A 288 -18.98 -6.00 4.56
N ILE A 289 -20.12 -5.69 5.17
CA ILE A 289 -21.41 -5.56 4.50
C ILE A 289 -21.90 -4.15 4.78
N GLN A 290 -22.38 -3.43 3.77
CA GLN A 290 -23.02 -2.14 3.94
C GLN A 290 -24.48 -2.27 3.50
N LEU A 291 -25.41 -1.91 4.40
CA LEU A 291 -26.86 -1.91 4.12
C LEU A 291 -27.44 -0.48 4.06
N GLY A 292 -26.58 0.54 3.95
CA GLY A 292 -26.99 1.94 4.00
C GLY A 292 -27.75 2.26 5.30
N THR A 293 -28.96 2.81 5.18
CA THR A 293 -29.82 3.19 6.31
C THR A 293 -30.84 2.13 6.69
N LEU A 294 -30.66 0.86 6.26
CA LEU A 294 -31.54 -0.23 6.66
C LEU A 294 -31.12 -0.75 8.03
N MET A 295 -32.02 -0.62 9.01
CA MET A 295 -31.84 -1.27 10.31
C MET A 295 -31.89 -2.80 10.15
N TYR A 296 -30.86 -3.48 10.64
CA TYR A 296 -30.73 -4.93 10.58
C TYR A 296 -30.04 -5.44 11.85
N GLY A 297 -30.43 -6.63 12.30
CA GLY A 297 -29.86 -7.26 13.49
C GLY A 297 -30.32 -8.70 13.57
N ASP A 298 -29.67 -9.57 12.80
CA ASP A 298 -30.00 -10.99 12.72
C ASP A 298 -28.76 -11.78 12.27
N SER A 299 -28.88 -13.10 12.20
CA SER A 299 -27.88 -13.96 11.58
C SER A 299 -27.76 -13.70 10.08
N ILE A 300 -26.54 -13.86 9.58
CA ILE A 300 -26.21 -13.83 8.15
C ILE A 300 -25.46 -15.09 7.79
N GLN A 301 -25.56 -15.50 6.53
CA GLN A 301 -24.70 -16.51 5.95
C GLN A 301 -24.04 -15.96 4.71
N VAL A 302 -22.73 -16.20 4.57
CA VAL A 302 -21.95 -15.74 3.43
C VAL A 302 -21.28 -16.94 2.80
N PHE A 303 -21.42 -17.03 1.48
CA PHE A 303 -20.87 -18.10 0.67
C PHE A 303 -20.00 -17.55 -0.43
N SER A 304 -19.06 -18.37 -0.91
CA SER A 304 -18.26 -18.07 -2.08
C SER A 304 -18.16 -19.29 -3.00
N ARG A 305 -17.83 -19.04 -4.27
CA ARG A 305 -17.40 -20.06 -5.22
C ARG A 305 -16.50 -19.46 -6.29
N SER A 306 -15.58 -20.26 -6.80
CA SER A 306 -14.63 -19.81 -7.84
C SER A 306 -15.28 -19.53 -9.20
N LEU A 307 -16.34 -20.27 -9.55
CA LEU A 307 -17.04 -20.21 -10.83
C LEU A 307 -18.55 -20.42 -10.64
N GLU A 308 -19.37 -19.85 -11.51
CA GLU A 308 -20.84 -19.95 -11.46
C GLU A 308 -21.39 -21.38 -11.41
N LYS A 309 -20.71 -22.35 -12.03
CA LYS A 309 -21.18 -23.75 -12.06
C LYS A 309 -20.74 -24.58 -10.87
N LYS A 310 -20.01 -24.00 -9.91
CA LYS A 310 -19.54 -24.68 -8.70
C LYS A 310 -20.58 -24.56 -7.58
N ALA A 311 -20.55 -25.52 -6.66
CA ALA A 311 -21.37 -25.46 -5.46
C ALA A 311 -20.88 -24.35 -4.53
N TRP A 312 -21.83 -23.66 -3.89
CA TRP A 312 -21.55 -22.66 -2.87
C TRP A 312 -20.78 -23.27 -1.69
N GLN A 313 -19.75 -22.57 -1.22
CA GLN A 313 -18.98 -22.93 -0.03
C GLN A 313 -19.27 -21.92 1.08
N LEU A 314 -19.59 -22.39 2.28
CA LEU A 314 -19.86 -21.51 3.42
C LEU A 314 -18.55 -20.85 3.86
N VAL A 315 -18.51 -19.52 3.80
CA VAL A 315 -17.37 -18.69 4.21
C VAL A 315 -17.57 -18.20 5.65
N HIS A 316 -18.78 -17.72 5.97
CA HIS A 316 -19.09 -17.18 7.27
C HIS A 316 -20.54 -17.44 7.67
N ARG A 317 -20.76 -17.65 8.96
CA ARG A 317 -22.08 -17.64 9.61
C ARG A 317 -21.95 -16.98 10.97
N GLY A 318 -22.78 -15.99 11.23
CA GLY A 318 -22.72 -15.23 12.48
C GLY A 318 -23.85 -14.21 12.59
N ILE A 319 -23.87 -13.48 13.69
CA ILE A 319 -24.77 -12.33 13.86
C ILE A 319 -24.11 -11.11 13.24
N TRP A 320 -24.91 -10.31 12.53
CA TRP A 320 -24.50 -9.04 11.96
C TRP A 320 -25.58 -7.99 12.20
N PHE A 321 -25.17 -6.74 12.46
CA PHE A 321 -26.08 -5.64 12.73
C PHE A 321 -25.72 -4.36 11.98
N ASN A 322 -26.74 -3.57 11.71
CA ASN A 322 -26.69 -2.16 11.31
C ASN A 322 -27.79 -1.44 12.09
N ALA A 323 -27.41 -0.55 13.01
CA ALA A 323 -28.33 0.12 13.91
C ALA A 323 -27.98 1.58 14.05
N GLN A 324 -28.99 2.42 14.19
CA GLN A 324 -28.80 3.83 14.47
C GLN A 324 -28.68 4.04 15.99
N VAL A 325 -27.54 4.56 16.44
CA VAL A 325 -27.26 4.90 17.84
C VAL A 325 -27.16 6.42 17.94
N GLY A 326 -28.23 7.06 18.44
CA GLY A 326 -28.37 8.50 18.39
C GLY A 326 -28.54 8.98 16.95
N ASN A 327 -27.62 9.84 16.47
CA ASN A 327 -27.63 10.33 15.10
C ASN A 327 -26.64 9.60 14.17
N GLU A 328 -25.90 8.63 14.70
CA GLU A 328 -24.87 7.91 13.95
C GLU A 328 -25.34 6.48 13.64
N TRP A 329 -25.04 6.01 12.43
CA TRP A 329 -25.20 4.60 12.07
C TRP A 329 -23.98 3.82 12.54
N GLN A 330 -24.22 2.75 13.27
CA GLN A 330 -23.21 1.81 13.73
C GLN A 330 -23.51 0.45 13.14
N GLN A 331 -22.48 -0.20 12.60
CA GLN A 331 -22.58 -1.53 12.02
C GLN A 331 -21.50 -2.44 12.60
N SER A 332 -21.65 -3.74 12.40
CA SER A 332 -20.61 -4.70 12.80
C SER A 332 -19.31 -4.46 12.04
N ASP A 333 -18.18 -4.75 12.70
CA ASP A 333 -16.85 -4.69 12.10
C ASP A 333 -16.70 -5.66 10.91
N ALA A 334 -15.65 -5.45 10.12
CA ALA A 334 -15.30 -6.36 9.04
C ALA A 334 -15.03 -7.78 9.57
N ILE A 335 -15.61 -8.76 8.89
CA ILE A 335 -15.52 -10.18 9.20
C ILE A 335 -14.19 -10.71 8.66
N THR A 336 -13.37 -11.27 9.55
CA THR A 336 -12.09 -11.90 9.17
C THR A 336 -12.32 -13.34 8.69
N ILE A 337 -11.67 -13.70 7.60
CA ILE A 337 -11.75 -15.02 6.95
C ILE A 337 -10.37 -15.54 6.59
N ASN A 338 -10.30 -16.84 6.27
CA ASN A 338 -9.14 -17.39 5.56
C ASN A 338 -9.04 -16.75 4.17
N GLN A 339 -7.81 -16.60 3.66
CA GLN A 339 -7.57 -16.01 2.34
C GLN A 339 -8.45 -16.68 1.27
N ASN A 340 -9.25 -15.86 0.59
CA ASN A 340 -10.23 -16.32 -0.39
C ASN A 340 -10.12 -15.52 -1.69
N THR A 341 -9.95 -16.24 -2.80
CA THR A 341 -9.77 -15.69 -4.16
C THR A 341 -10.98 -15.96 -5.06
N ASP A 342 -12.08 -16.48 -4.50
CA ASP A 342 -13.31 -16.73 -5.22
C ASP A 342 -13.91 -15.43 -5.77
N THR A 343 -14.45 -15.54 -6.98
CA THR A 343 -15.00 -14.40 -7.74
C THR A 343 -16.49 -14.21 -7.51
N GLN A 344 -17.20 -15.30 -7.17
CA GLN A 344 -18.64 -15.29 -6.96
C GLN A 344 -18.92 -15.39 -5.47
N TRP A 345 -19.73 -14.47 -4.96
CA TRP A 345 -20.11 -14.39 -3.56
C TRP A 345 -21.63 -14.35 -3.42
N ARG A 346 -22.14 -14.88 -2.32
CA ARG A 346 -23.56 -14.85 -1.99
C ARG A 346 -23.75 -14.50 -0.53
N ILE A 347 -24.63 -13.56 -0.24
CA ILE A 347 -25.08 -13.26 1.12
C ILE A 347 -26.53 -13.67 1.25
N GLU A 348 -26.84 -14.34 2.35
CA GLU A 348 -28.19 -14.68 2.75
C GLU A 348 -28.53 -13.91 4.02
N LEU A 349 -29.55 -13.05 3.90
CA LEU A 349 -30.13 -12.27 4.99
C LEU A 349 -31.52 -12.83 5.34
N ASN A 350 -32.12 -12.31 6.42
CA ASN A 350 -33.51 -12.61 6.75
C ASN A 350 -34.45 -12.24 5.58
N GLU A 351 -35.34 -13.15 5.21
CA GLU A 351 -36.30 -13.00 4.12
C GLU A 351 -37.10 -11.68 4.16
N LEU A 352 -37.39 -11.16 5.36
CA LEU A 352 -38.16 -9.94 5.58
C LEU A 352 -37.52 -8.68 4.97
N VAL A 353 -36.21 -8.70 4.69
CA VAL A 353 -35.50 -7.54 4.13
C VAL A 353 -35.29 -7.62 2.61
N ARG A 354 -35.79 -8.67 1.94
CA ARG A 354 -35.57 -8.91 0.49
C ARG A 354 -35.84 -7.67 -0.40
N THR A 355 -36.93 -6.95 -0.15
CA THR A 355 -37.35 -5.81 -0.97
C THR A 355 -36.82 -4.46 -0.50
N LYS A 356 -36.05 -4.43 0.59
CA LYS A 356 -35.55 -3.20 1.23
C LYS A 356 -34.04 -3.14 1.31
N ALA A 357 -33.38 -4.30 1.35
CA ALA A 357 -31.94 -4.39 1.39
C ALA A 357 -31.36 -4.10 0.01
N GLU A 358 -30.27 -3.35 -0.03
CA GLU A 358 -29.40 -3.17 -1.19
C GLU A 358 -27.96 -3.37 -0.68
N PRO A 359 -27.57 -4.62 -0.39
CA PRO A 359 -26.29 -4.89 0.23
C PRO A 359 -25.14 -4.60 -0.71
N VAL A 360 -24.11 -3.96 -0.16
CA VAL A 360 -22.81 -3.78 -0.80
C VAL A 360 -21.77 -4.55 -0.01
N LEU A 361 -21.01 -5.40 -0.68
CA LEU A 361 -19.84 -6.05 -0.08
C LEU A 361 -18.64 -5.12 -0.15
N VAL A 362 -17.95 -4.97 0.97
CA VAL A 362 -16.67 -4.25 1.06
C VAL A 362 -15.60 -5.28 1.31
N PHE A 363 -14.67 -5.45 0.38
CA PHE A 363 -13.56 -6.37 0.56
C PHE A 363 -12.34 -5.61 1.06
N HIS A 364 -11.52 -6.29 1.87
CA HIS A 364 -10.27 -5.74 2.37
C HIS A 364 -9.12 -6.69 2.09
N HIS A 365 -8.01 -6.12 1.61
CA HIS A 365 -6.77 -6.81 1.32
C HIS A 365 -5.59 -6.01 1.86
N GLN A 366 -4.53 -6.68 2.32
CA GLN A 366 -3.31 -6.00 2.72
C GLN A 366 -2.47 -5.72 1.46
N PRO A 367 -2.23 -4.46 1.09
CA PRO A 367 -1.44 -4.13 -0.10
C PRO A 367 -0.03 -4.73 -0.04
N GLU A 368 0.45 -5.14 -1.19
CA GLU A 368 1.81 -5.64 -1.35
C GLU A 368 2.73 -4.53 -1.88
N THR A 369 4.02 -4.60 -1.55
CA THR A 369 5.03 -3.71 -2.11
C THR A 369 5.85 -4.46 -3.15
N LEU A 370 5.85 -3.93 -4.37
CA LEU A 370 6.76 -4.34 -5.43
C LEU A 370 8.07 -3.57 -5.26
N GLN A 371 9.18 -4.30 -5.14
CA GLN A 371 10.53 -3.74 -5.08
C GLN A 371 11.34 -4.27 -6.25
N PHE A 372 12.04 -3.39 -6.96
CA PHE A 372 12.84 -3.79 -8.12
C PHE A 372 14.13 -2.96 -8.25
N ILE A 373 15.10 -3.55 -8.93
CA ILE A 373 16.41 -2.94 -9.20
C ILE A 373 16.41 -2.43 -10.64
N ALA A 374 16.39 -1.10 -10.79
CA ALA A 374 16.48 -0.42 -12.08
C ALA A 374 17.93 -0.46 -12.61
N ASN A 375 18.08 -0.79 -13.90
CA ASN A 375 19.36 -0.79 -14.61
C ASN A 375 19.57 0.46 -15.49
N ASN A 376 18.47 1.06 -15.97
CA ASN A 376 18.43 2.11 -16.98
C ASN A 376 17.54 3.29 -16.51
N ALA A 377 17.39 4.31 -17.34
CA ALA A 377 16.41 5.37 -17.10
C ALA A 377 14.98 4.89 -17.44
N ALA A 378 14.00 5.49 -16.75
CA ALA A 378 12.57 5.32 -17.04
C ALA A 378 12.26 5.58 -18.54
N PRO A 379 11.18 5.00 -19.12
CA PRO A 379 10.06 4.36 -18.45
C PRO A 379 10.27 2.89 -18.10
N PHE A 380 9.71 2.47 -16.97
CA PHE A 380 9.59 1.05 -16.59
C PHE A 380 8.14 0.60 -16.71
N LYS A 381 7.92 -0.70 -16.94
CA LYS A 381 6.57 -1.27 -17.05
C LYS A 381 6.39 -2.40 -16.06
N ILE A 382 5.27 -2.38 -15.35
CA ILE A 382 4.77 -3.54 -14.60
C ILE A 382 3.86 -4.29 -15.56
N SER A 383 4.13 -5.57 -15.76
CA SER A 383 3.51 -6.41 -16.77
C SER A 383 3.10 -7.76 -16.19
N ILE A 384 2.18 -8.45 -16.87
CA ILE A 384 1.80 -9.83 -16.56
C ILE A 384 2.33 -10.75 -17.67
N GLU A 385 2.96 -11.84 -17.25
CA GLU A 385 3.41 -12.96 -18.08
C GLU A 385 2.23 -13.91 -18.33
N THR A 386 1.81 -13.99 -19.59
CA THR A 386 0.65 -14.76 -20.02
C THR A 386 0.98 -16.21 -20.34
N ASP A 387 2.26 -16.55 -20.53
CA ASP A 387 2.75 -17.92 -20.70
C ASP A 387 3.08 -18.58 -19.34
N PRO A 388 2.29 -19.59 -18.90
CA PRO A 388 2.54 -20.29 -17.64
C PRO A 388 3.90 -20.99 -17.57
N ALA A 389 4.47 -21.39 -18.72
CA ALA A 389 5.79 -22.02 -18.75
C ALA A 389 6.92 -21.03 -18.39
N GLN A 390 6.64 -19.73 -18.44
CA GLN A 390 7.59 -18.66 -18.15
C GLN A 390 7.39 -18.01 -16.79
N HIS A 391 6.43 -18.48 -15.99
CA HIS A 391 6.24 -18.06 -14.59
C HIS A 391 7.48 -18.44 -13.76
N LYS A 392 8.44 -17.53 -13.67
CA LYS A 392 9.76 -17.73 -13.03
C LYS A 392 10.04 -16.70 -11.94
N GLN A 393 9.01 -16.26 -11.22
CA GLN A 393 9.16 -15.24 -10.19
C GLN A 393 10.18 -15.62 -9.10
N ASN A 394 10.23 -16.91 -8.72
CA ASN A 394 11.20 -17.42 -7.76
C ASN A 394 12.65 -17.13 -8.17
N THR A 395 12.97 -17.17 -9.47
CA THR A 395 14.31 -16.85 -9.96
C THR A 395 14.62 -15.35 -9.86
N SER A 396 13.65 -14.50 -10.21
CA SER A 396 13.79 -13.04 -10.07
C SER A 396 14.02 -12.62 -8.62
N ALA A 397 13.20 -13.13 -7.70
CA ALA A 397 13.31 -12.82 -6.27
C ALA A 397 14.62 -13.35 -5.65
N GLN A 398 15.10 -14.52 -6.09
CA GLN A 398 16.41 -15.06 -5.69
C GLN A 398 17.57 -14.19 -6.17
N ILE A 399 17.58 -13.81 -7.46
CA ILE A 399 18.60 -12.91 -8.04
C ILE A 399 18.57 -11.57 -7.30
N PHE A 400 17.39 -11.01 -7.10
CA PHE A 400 17.21 -9.79 -6.32
C PHE A 400 17.85 -9.93 -4.93
N SER A 401 17.52 -11.00 -4.20
CA SER A 401 18.03 -11.23 -2.84
C SER A 401 19.56 -11.33 -2.80
N GLN A 402 20.18 -11.95 -3.82
CA GLN A 402 21.63 -12.03 -3.96
C GLN A 402 22.25 -10.64 -4.24
N LEU A 403 21.61 -9.81 -5.04
CA LEU A 403 22.12 -8.47 -5.41
C LEU A 403 22.07 -7.47 -4.25
N ILE A 404 21.11 -7.63 -3.33
CA ILE A 404 20.91 -6.73 -2.18
C ILE A 404 21.60 -7.20 -0.90
N ASN A 405 22.12 -8.44 -0.86
CA ASN A 405 22.66 -9.03 0.36
C ASN A 405 23.81 -8.17 0.95
N GLY A 406 23.71 -7.84 2.24
CA GLY A 406 24.71 -7.05 2.97
C GLY A 406 24.74 -5.56 2.64
N LYS A 407 23.75 -5.02 1.91
CA LYS A 407 23.66 -3.58 1.57
C LYS A 407 22.54 -2.89 2.33
N GLU A 408 22.83 -1.70 2.85
CA GLU A 408 21.78 -0.78 3.31
C GLU A 408 21.21 -0.05 2.08
N ILE A 409 19.91 -0.20 1.86
CA ILE A 409 19.23 0.30 0.66
C ILE A 409 18.26 1.40 1.05
N GLN A 410 18.46 2.57 0.44
CA GLN A 410 17.50 3.66 0.47
C GLN A 410 16.49 3.45 -0.67
N TRP A 411 15.27 3.06 -0.31
CA TRP A 411 14.19 2.83 -1.26
C TRP A 411 13.61 4.15 -1.75
N THR A 412 13.50 4.30 -3.07
CA THR A 412 12.78 5.43 -3.67
C THR A 412 11.36 4.99 -4.02
N GLN A 413 10.37 5.64 -3.40
CA GLN A 413 8.96 5.43 -3.75
C GLN A 413 8.69 5.99 -5.14
N VAL A 414 8.07 5.19 -6.00
CA VAL A 414 7.63 5.59 -7.34
C VAL A 414 6.14 5.37 -7.52
N ASN A 415 5.51 6.25 -8.28
CA ASN A 415 4.12 6.13 -8.69
C ASN A 415 4.07 5.57 -10.11
N PHE A 416 2.97 4.91 -10.44
CA PHE A 416 2.70 4.40 -11.77
C PHE A 416 1.37 4.94 -12.30
N SER A 417 1.24 4.92 -13.62
CA SER A 417 -0.01 5.16 -14.34
C SER A 417 -0.55 3.86 -14.92
N GLU A 418 -1.86 3.65 -14.85
CA GLU A 418 -2.52 2.48 -15.43
C GLU A 418 -2.65 2.58 -16.96
N LEU A 419 -2.29 1.50 -17.65
CA LEU A 419 -2.38 1.38 -19.11
C LEU A 419 -3.70 0.74 -19.59
N LYS A 420 -4.47 0.12 -18.69
CA LYS A 420 -5.77 -0.53 -18.95
C LYS A 420 -5.78 -1.42 -20.21
N PRO A 421 -4.87 -2.41 -20.30
CA PRO A 421 -4.89 -3.34 -21.42
C PRO A 421 -6.20 -4.14 -21.46
N GLY A 422 -6.63 -4.54 -22.66
CA GLY A 422 -7.84 -5.35 -22.83
C GLY A 422 -7.72 -6.71 -22.14
N LEU A 423 -8.75 -7.11 -21.39
CA LEU A 423 -8.74 -8.32 -20.56
C LEU A 423 -8.55 -9.61 -21.37
N GLY A 424 -8.97 -9.64 -22.64
CA GLY A 424 -8.86 -10.83 -23.50
C GLY A 424 -7.42 -11.30 -23.77
N SER A 425 -6.41 -10.49 -23.47
CA SER A 425 -4.99 -10.85 -23.63
C SER A 425 -4.45 -11.69 -22.48
N PHE A 426 -5.16 -11.80 -21.35
CA PHE A 426 -4.67 -12.49 -20.16
C PHE A 426 -5.20 -13.93 -20.08
N ALA A 427 -4.35 -14.86 -19.64
CA ALA A 427 -4.65 -16.29 -19.61
C ALA A 427 -5.95 -16.64 -18.85
N ARG A 428 -6.28 -15.87 -17.79
CA ARG A 428 -7.52 -16.03 -17.00
C ARG A 428 -8.80 -15.74 -17.80
N HIS A 429 -8.73 -14.77 -18.71
CA HIS A 429 -9.87 -14.28 -19.50
C HIS A 429 -9.87 -14.85 -20.93
N GLY A 430 -8.77 -15.48 -21.35
CA GLY A 430 -8.66 -16.12 -22.64
C GLY A 430 -9.62 -17.31 -22.76
N LEU A 431 -10.50 -17.28 -23.75
CA LEU A 431 -11.22 -18.46 -24.19
C LEU A 431 -10.20 -19.47 -24.73
N GLN A 432 -9.80 -20.42 -23.90
CA GLN A 432 -9.07 -21.62 -24.28
C GLN A 432 -10.04 -22.53 -25.08
N ILE A 433 -10.48 -22.10 -26.26
CA ILE A 433 -11.14 -22.99 -27.20
C ILE A 433 -10.06 -23.96 -27.67
N SER A 434 -10.07 -25.15 -27.08
CA SER A 434 -9.10 -26.17 -27.44
C SER A 434 -9.22 -26.44 -28.94
N TRP A 435 -8.11 -26.31 -29.67
CA TRP A 435 -8.07 -26.58 -31.11
C TRP A 435 -8.58 -27.99 -31.45
N LYS A 436 -8.46 -28.94 -30.50
CA LYS A 436 -9.03 -30.28 -30.56
C LYS A 436 -10.56 -30.26 -30.63
N THR A 437 -11.21 -29.36 -29.89
CA THR A 437 -12.66 -29.14 -29.96
C THR A 437 -13.05 -28.60 -31.34
N ILE A 438 -12.31 -27.63 -31.89
CA ILE A 438 -12.57 -27.11 -33.25
C ILE A 438 -12.41 -28.22 -34.30
N LEU A 439 -11.35 -29.04 -34.20
CA LEU A 439 -11.14 -30.18 -35.09
C LEU A 439 -12.25 -31.22 -34.98
N PHE A 440 -12.69 -31.52 -33.77
CA PHE A 440 -13.79 -32.45 -33.51
C PHE A 440 -15.09 -31.94 -34.17
N TRP A 441 -15.45 -30.68 -33.94
CA TRP A 441 -16.63 -30.08 -34.57
C TRP A 441 -16.49 -29.98 -36.09
N GLY A 442 -15.30 -29.67 -36.61
CA GLY A 442 -15.01 -29.69 -38.03
C GLY A 442 -15.22 -31.06 -38.66
N PHE A 443 -14.69 -32.12 -38.03
CA PHE A 443 -14.89 -33.49 -38.48
C PHE A 443 -16.36 -33.94 -38.39
N LEU A 444 -17.06 -33.56 -37.30
CA LEU A 444 -18.47 -33.87 -37.10
C LEU A 444 -19.34 -33.28 -38.22
N ILE A 445 -19.13 -32.01 -38.56
CA ILE A 445 -19.87 -31.32 -39.63
C ILE A 445 -19.60 -31.99 -40.98
N ILE A 446 -18.35 -32.39 -41.27
CA ILE A 446 -17.99 -33.10 -42.50
C ILE A 446 -18.72 -34.46 -42.58
N ALA A 447 -18.72 -35.22 -41.49
CA ALA A 447 -19.40 -36.52 -41.44
C ALA A 447 -20.91 -36.41 -41.67
N VAL A 448 -21.57 -35.42 -41.03
CA VAL A 448 -23.00 -35.14 -41.25
C VAL A 448 -23.25 -34.71 -42.70
N GLY A 449 -22.37 -33.87 -43.28
CA GLY A 449 -22.47 -33.46 -44.68
C GLY A 449 -22.41 -34.63 -45.66
N VAL A 450 -21.55 -35.62 -45.41
CA VAL A 450 -21.46 -36.84 -46.23
C VAL A 450 -22.75 -37.65 -46.15
N LEU A 451 -23.31 -37.84 -44.95
CA LEU A 451 -24.57 -38.58 -44.76
C LEU A 451 -25.75 -37.91 -45.48
N ILE A 452 -25.87 -36.58 -45.37
CA ILE A 452 -26.89 -35.82 -46.09
C ILE A 452 -26.69 -35.97 -47.61
N GLY A 453 -25.45 -35.89 -48.10
CA GLY A 453 -25.15 -36.08 -49.52
C GLY A 453 -25.54 -37.47 -50.04
N VAL A 454 -25.29 -38.53 -49.26
CA VAL A 454 -25.71 -39.90 -49.61
C VAL A 454 -27.22 -40.02 -49.61
N ALA A 455 -27.92 -39.48 -48.61
CA ALA A 455 -29.38 -39.52 -48.53
C ALA A 455 -30.05 -38.80 -49.71
N VAL A 456 -29.56 -37.61 -50.08
CA VAL A 456 -30.07 -36.86 -51.25
C VAL A 456 -29.80 -37.62 -52.54
N ARG A 457 -28.63 -38.26 -52.68
CA ARG A 457 -28.30 -39.09 -53.85
C ARG A 457 -29.21 -40.31 -53.96
N LEU A 458 -29.57 -40.94 -52.83
CA LEU A 458 -30.48 -42.09 -52.81
C LEU A 458 -31.91 -41.69 -53.21
N ILE A 459 -32.40 -40.57 -52.71
CA ILE A 459 -33.71 -40.02 -53.07
C ILE A 459 -33.76 -39.63 -54.56
N GLY A 460 -32.67 -39.08 -55.09
CA GLY A 460 -32.53 -38.79 -56.52
C GLY A 460 -32.57 -40.05 -57.40
N GLN A 461 -32.02 -41.17 -56.92
CA GLN A 461 -32.06 -42.45 -57.64
C GLN A 461 -33.45 -43.09 -57.59
N LEU A 462 -34.16 -43.00 -56.47
CA LEU A 462 -35.53 -43.52 -56.33
C LEU A 462 -36.54 -42.78 -57.21
N LYS A 463 -36.29 -41.50 -57.52
CA LYS A 463 -37.17 -40.67 -58.37
C LYS A 463 -36.99 -40.91 -59.87
N ASN A 464 -35.90 -41.58 -60.27
CA ASN A 464 -35.55 -41.84 -61.67
C ASN A 464 -35.81 -43.29 -62.12
N SER A 465 -36.46 -44.11 -61.29
CA SER A 465 -36.95 -45.43 -61.71
C SER A 465 -38.14 -45.24 -62.68
N PRO A 466 -38.05 -45.66 -63.95
CA PRO A 466 -39.16 -45.55 -64.88
C PRO A 466 -40.27 -46.52 -64.46
N THR A 467 -41.46 -45.96 -64.22
CA THR A 467 -42.73 -46.67 -64.15
C THR A 467 -42.89 -47.49 -65.42
N THR A 468 -42.80 -48.82 -65.28
CA THR A 468 -43.20 -49.73 -66.34
C THR A 468 -44.57 -50.27 -65.93
N ASP A 469 -45.61 -49.77 -66.59
CA ASP A 469 -46.96 -50.36 -66.61
C ASP A 469 -47.44 -50.31 -68.08
N PRO A 470 -48.34 -51.20 -68.51
CA PRO A 470 -48.87 -52.40 -67.85
C PRO A 470 -48.44 -53.72 -68.50
#